data_AF-A0A812WLR9-F1
#
_entry.id   AF-A0A812WLR9-F1
#
_cell.length_a   1.000
_cell.length_b   1.000
_cell.length_c   1.000
_cell.angle_alpha   90.00
_cell.angle_beta   90.00
_cell.angle_gamma   90.00
#
_symmetry.space_group_name_H-M   'P 1'
#
loop_
_entity.id
_entity.type
_entity.pdbx_description
1 polymer ?
#
loop_
_entity_poly.entity_id
_entity_poly.type
_entity_poly.pdbx_seq_one_letter_code
_entity_poly.pdbx_strand_id
1 'polypeptide(L)'
;MTMTMMARASLVMLLVQQGLGKEPSNASDAECLLQKRHDFEEDGALSGLALSDSIMHFADSLQPGATQDLLRSFRICGRCKEWRRFGEERDGGYLSCVDHMEPEDIRAAYSMGIEHHDMWSMHIHDNFGVPIYQYDCTVDEPAAVCDKCKFFQSCLQGENGKGGFPDKTAWTLKQAIVKSGKDKLPDRSLLMKMDIEGAEWPTLGTASQETLSKFRQLLIEFHDLDDEKRHTEFLQTMQNLNKAWGCEKRCKS
;
A
#
# COMPACT_ATOMS: atom_id res chain seq x y z
N MET A 1 36.57 -1.22 12.89
CA MET A 1 35.49 -1.77 12.05
C MET A 1 34.44 -0.68 11.90
N THR A 2 34.52 0.10 10.83
CA THR A 2 33.52 1.13 10.49
C THR A 2 32.35 0.42 9.81
N MET A 3 31.21 0.37 10.50
CA MET A 3 29.95 -0.12 9.97
C MET A 3 29.40 0.98 9.06
N THR A 4 29.53 0.81 7.75
CA THR A 4 28.88 1.66 6.77
C THR A 4 27.38 1.36 6.85
N MET A 5 26.58 2.24 7.46
CA MET A 5 25.13 2.24 7.25
C MET A 5 24.90 2.51 5.75
N MET A 6 24.64 1.46 4.97
CA MET A 6 23.97 1.63 3.69
C MET A 6 22.56 2.11 4.03
N ALA A 7 22.26 3.37 3.73
CA ALA A 7 20.89 3.85 3.74
C ALA A 7 20.13 3.03 2.68
N ARG A 8 19.29 2.10 3.13
CA ARG A 8 18.34 1.40 2.24
C ARG A 8 17.29 2.41 1.82
N ALA A 9 16.95 2.42 0.54
CA ALA A 9 15.89 3.30 0.05
C ALA A 9 14.53 2.63 0.30
N SER A 10 13.70 3.28 1.12
CA SER A 10 12.29 2.91 1.30
C SER A 10 11.36 3.98 0.72
N LEU A 11 10.23 3.56 0.16
CA LEU A 11 9.19 4.47 -0.35
C LEU A 11 7.83 4.07 0.19
N VAL A 12 7.18 4.99 0.90
CA VAL A 12 5.78 4.81 1.29
C VAL A 12 4.88 5.13 0.10
N MET A 13 4.18 4.12 -0.41
CA MET A 13 3.18 4.26 -1.45
C MET A 13 1.78 4.01 -0.89
N LEU A 14 0.84 4.85 -1.34
CA LEU A 14 -0.56 4.65 -1.08
C LEU A 14 -1.35 4.37 -2.36
N LEU A 15 -2.14 3.30 -2.31
CA LEU A 15 -3.10 2.94 -3.35
C LEU A 15 -4.53 3.10 -2.83
N VAL A 16 -5.27 4.05 -3.42
CA VAL A 16 -6.70 4.29 -3.14
C VAL A 16 -7.53 4.01 -4.39
N GLN A 17 -8.52 3.14 -4.27
CA GLN A 17 -9.48 2.85 -5.34
C GLN A 17 -10.56 3.94 -5.42
N GLN A 18 -10.88 4.44 -6.62
CA GLN A 18 -12.05 5.29 -6.83
C GLN A 18 -13.36 4.49 -6.70
N GLY A 19 -14.38 5.10 -6.08
CA GLY A 19 -15.76 4.58 -6.09
C GLY A 19 -16.35 4.60 -7.50
N LEU A 20 -17.26 3.66 -7.80
CA LEU A 20 -17.95 3.54 -9.09
C LEU A 20 -18.88 4.74 -9.36
N GLY A 21 -18.31 5.86 -9.80
CA GLY A 21 -19.00 6.84 -10.63
C GLY A 21 -18.92 6.39 -12.09
N LYS A 22 -20.03 6.46 -12.83
CA LYS A 22 -20.09 6.12 -14.26
C LYS A 22 -18.88 6.72 -15.01
N GLU A 23 -18.10 5.87 -15.68
CA GLU A 23 -17.06 6.31 -16.60
C GLU A 23 -17.69 7.24 -17.67
N PRO A 24 -17.18 8.46 -17.89
CA PRO A 24 -17.51 9.21 -19.08
C PRO A 24 -16.77 8.54 -20.25
N SER A 25 -17.52 7.83 -21.09
CA SER A 25 -17.04 7.42 -22.40
C SER A 25 -16.68 8.68 -23.20
N ASN A 26 -15.41 8.84 -23.57
CA ASN A 26 -14.82 9.91 -24.39
C ASN A 26 -14.49 11.23 -23.68
N ALA A 27 -13.64 11.21 -22.65
CA ALA A 27 -12.92 12.42 -22.24
C ALA A 27 -11.75 12.69 -23.22
N SER A 28 -11.70 13.90 -23.77
CA SER A 28 -10.62 14.35 -24.66
C SER A 28 -9.34 14.70 -23.89
N ASP A 29 -8.17 14.69 -24.55
CA ASP A 29 -6.87 15.04 -23.93
C ASP A 29 -6.87 16.42 -23.25
N ALA A 30 -7.70 17.33 -23.74
CA ALA A 30 -7.91 18.66 -23.17
C ALA A 30 -8.69 18.64 -21.84
N GLU A 31 -9.67 17.75 -21.69
CA GLU A 31 -10.39 17.57 -20.41
C GLU A 31 -9.48 16.94 -19.34
N CYS A 32 -8.55 16.07 -19.75
CA CYS A 32 -7.54 15.49 -18.87
C CYS A 32 -6.59 16.56 -18.28
N LEU A 33 -6.23 17.58 -19.07
CA LEU A 33 -5.41 18.72 -18.63
C LEU A 33 -6.17 19.69 -17.73
N LEU A 34 -7.46 19.90 -17.98
CA LEU A 34 -8.29 20.81 -17.19
C LEU A 34 -8.62 20.23 -15.80
N GLN A 35 -8.79 18.92 -15.70
CA GLN A 35 -9.06 18.28 -14.41
C GLN A 35 -7.83 18.24 -13.49
N LYS A 36 -6.61 18.38 -14.03
CA LYS A 36 -5.39 18.56 -13.23
C LYS A 36 -5.31 19.92 -12.52
N ARG A 37 -6.08 20.93 -12.94
CA ARG A 37 -6.00 22.29 -12.39
C ARG A 37 -7.04 22.63 -11.32
N HIS A 38 -8.08 21.81 -11.15
CA HIS A 38 -9.28 22.27 -10.44
C HIS A 38 -9.40 21.86 -8.97
N ASP A 39 -8.51 21.00 -8.46
CA ASP A 39 -8.58 20.53 -7.08
C ASP A 39 -7.25 20.85 -6.35
N PHE A 40 -7.14 22.06 -5.78
CA PHE A 40 -6.01 22.45 -4.92
C PHE A 40 -6.47 23.33 -3.73
N GLU A 41 -5.77 23.13 -2.60
CA GLU A 41 -5.90 23.68 -1.21
C GLU A 41 -6.59 22.68 -0.25
N GLU A 42 -6.04 22.23 0.88
CA GLU A 42 -4.86 22.58 1.72
C GLU A 42 -4.29 21.28 2.38
N ASP A 43 -3.00 21.30 2.75
CA ASP A 43 -2.22 20.33 3.58
C ASP A 43 -2.08 18.84 3.14
N GLY A 44 -0.88 18.48 2.66
CA GLY A 44 -0.41 17.10 2.41
C GLY A 44 -0.55 16.59 0.97
N ALA A 45 -1.63 16.95 0.27
CA ALA A 45 -1.83 16.55 -1.13
C ALA A 45 -0.84 17.23 -2.10
N LEU A 46 -0.47 18.48 -1.82
CA LEU A 46 0.52 19.26 -2.58
C LEU A 46 1.91 18.62 -2.58
N SER A 47 2.37 18.09 -1.44
CA SER A 47 3.68 17.44 -1.36
C SER A 47 3.71 16.08 -2.06
N GLY A 48 2.62 15.32 -2.00
CA GLY A 48 2.51 14.02 -2.68
C GLY A 48 2.51 14.15 -4.20
N LEU A 49 1.76 15.10 -4.75
CA LEU A 49 1.74 15.37 -6.20
C LEU A 49 3.09 15.92 -6.69
N ALA A 50 3.69 16.85 -5.95
CA ALA A 50 5.02 17.37 -6.28
C ALA A 50 6.11 16.28 -6.27
N LEU A 51 6.04 15.36 -5.31
CA LEU A 51 6.93 14.19 -5.27
C LEU A 51 6.69 13.27 -6.46
N SER A 52 5.43 12.95 -6.76
CA SER A 52 5.07 12.14 -7.94
C SER A 52 5.61 12.76 -9.22
N ASP A 53 5.42 14.07 -9.43
CA ASP A 53 5.91 14.77 -10.61
C ASP A 53 7.45 14.77 -10.67
N SER A 54 8.13 14.89 -9.54
CA SER A 54 9.59 14.79 -9.45
C SER A 54 10.09 13.39 -9.82
N ILE A 55 9.41 12.33 -9.35
CA ILE A 55 9.72 10.94 -9.73
C ILE A 55 9.49 10.72 -11.22
N MET A 56 8.39 11.24 -11.79
CA MET A 56 8.12 11.13 -13.22
C MET A 56 9.20 11.85 -14.05
N HIS A 57 9.57 13.07 -13.64
CA HIS A 57 10.61 13.84 -14.32
C HIS A 57 11.96 13.13 -14.28
N PHE A 58 12.33 12.55 -13.13
CA PHE A 58 13.54 11.74 -13.00
C PHE A 58 13.46 10.49 -13.89
N ALA A 59 12.32 9.78 -13.90
CA ALA A 59 12.13 8.62 -14.76
C ALA A 59 12.29 8.94 -16.24
N ASP A 60 11.81 10.11 -16.69
CA ASP A 60 11.96 10.57 -18.08
C ASP A 60 13.42 10.89 -18.46
N SER A 61 14.29 11.14 -17.47
CA SER A 61 15.73 11.34 -17.70
C SER A 61 16.53 10.02 -17.84
N LEU A 62 15.93 8.88 -17.47
CA LEU A 62 16.58 7.57 -17.51
C LEU A 62 16.52 6.95 -18.91
N GLN A 63 17.44 6.01 -19.17
CA GLN A 63 17.36 5.16 -20.35
C GLN A 63 16.15 4.21 -20.28
N PRO A 64 15.53 3.86 -21.42
CA PRO A 64 14.45 2.89 -21.45
C PRO A 64 14.83 1.55 -20.82
N GLY A 65 13.97 1.04 -19.94
CA GLY A 65 14.20 -0.23 -19.23
C GLY A 65 13.37 -0.34 -17.95
N ALA A 66 13.59 -1.45 -17.23
CA ALA A 66 12.79 -1.80 -16.05
C ALA A 66 12.80 -0.71 -14.96
N THR A 67 13.93 -0.03 -14.74
CA THR A 67 14.01 1.08 -13.78
C THR A 67 13.11 2.25 -14.16
N GLN A 68 13.15 2.69 -15.42
CA GLN A 68 12.30 3.78 -15.90
C GLN A 68 10.82 3.41 -15.77
N ASP A 69 10.45 2.20 -16.20
CA ASP A 69 9.07 1.74 -16.14
C ASP A 69 8.57 1.55 -14.70
N LEU A 70 9.43 1.07 -13.81
CA LEU A 70 9.15 0.95 -12.38
C LEU A 70 8.85 2.33 -11.78
N LEU A 71 9.73 3.31 -11.99
CA LEU A 71 9.51 4.66 -11.45
C LEU A 71 8.23 5.29 -11.99
N ARG A 72 7.93 5.10 -13.29
CA ARG A 72 6.66 5.54 -13.89
C ARG A 72 5.43 4.85 -13.28
N SER A 73 5.58 3.60 -12.82
CA SER A 73 4.48 2.84 -12.24
C SER A 73 4.02 3.35 -10.86
N PHE A 74 4.84 4.17 -10.18
CA PHE A 74 4.49 4.85 -8.92
C PHE A 74 3.61 6.09 -9.10
N ARG A 75 3.30 6.46 -10.35
CA ARG A 75 2.43 7.62 -10.63
C ARG A 75 1.13 7.54 -9.84
N ILE A 76 0.79 8.61 -9.15
CA ILE A 76 -0.47 8.69 -8.39
C ILE A 76 -1.66 8.51 -9.33
N CYS A 77 -2.47 7.49 -9.04
CA CYS A 77 -3.73 7.23 -9.69
C CYS A 77 -4.93 7.33 -8.72
N GLY A 78 -4.74 7.62 -7.44
CA GLY A 78 -5.84 7.89 -6.52
C GLY A 78 -6.41 9.31 -6.65
N ARG A 79 -7.62 9.52 -6.15
CA ARG A 79 -8.07 10.85 -5.69
C ARG A 79 -8.58 10.68 -4.27
N CYS A 80 -8.35 11.68 -3.44
CA CYS A 80 -8.85 11.74 -2.08
C CYS A 80 -9.16 13.19 -1.74
N LYS A 81 -10.27 13.43 -1.05
CA LYS A 81 -10.65 14.77 -0.60
C LYS A 81 -9.98 15.12 0.72
N GLU A 82 -9.95 14.18 1.66
CA GLU A 82 -9.40 14.41 2.99
C GLU A 82 -8.30 13.41 3.35
N TRP A 83 -7.16 13.96 3.76
CA TRP A 83 -5.98 13.23 4.16
C TRP A 83 -5.78 13.33 5.67
N ARG A 84 -5.59 12.19 6.34
CA ARG A 84 -5.27 12.15 7.76
C ARG A 84 -4.15 11.18 8.03
N ARG A 85 -3.23 11.57 8.92
CA ARG A 85 -2.11 10.74 9.34
C ARG A 85 -2.50 9.90 10.54
N PHE A 86 -2.24 8.59 10.48
CA PHE A 86 -2.44 7.66 11.58
C PHE A 86 -1.13 6.96 11.92
N GLY A 87 -0.96 6.53 13.17
CA GLY A 87 0.31 6.01 13.69
C GLY A 87 1.23 7.06 14.31
N GLU A 88 2.45 6.63 14.55
CA GLU A 88 3.56 7.33 15.19
C GLU A 88 3.91 8.61 14.44
N GLU A 89 4.36 9.68 15.10
CA GLU A 89 4.68 10.98 14.46
C GLU A 89 5.70 10.91 13.31
N ARG A 90 6.52 9.85 13.25
CA ARG A 90 7.57 9.66 12.24
C ARG A 90 7.40 8.29 11.59
N ASP A 91 8.45 7.49 11.58
CA ASP A 91 8.37 6.08 11.17
C ASP A 91 7.25 5.36 11.95
N GLY A 92 6.50 4.50 11.26
CA GLY A 92 5.27 3.86 11.74
C GLY A 92 3.96 4.62 11.48
N GLY A 93 4.03 5.91 11.10
CA GLY A 93 2.84 6.70 10.79
C GLY A 93 2.59 6.95 9.30
N TYR A 94 1.37 6.68 8.85
CA TYR A 94 0.98 6.63 7.45
C TYR A 94 -0.12 7.65 7.13
N LEU A 95 0.09 8.41 6.05
CA LEU A 95 -0.92 9.29 5.49
C LEU A 95 -2.01 8.45 4.82
N SER A 96 -3.23 8.55 5.31
CA SER A 96 -4.37 7.72 4.88
C SER A 96 -5.46 8.59 4.30
N CYS A 97 -6.06 8.15 3.20
CA CYS A 97 -7.25 8.81 2.66
C CYS A 97 -8.46 8.40 3.50
N VAL A 98 -9.20 9.38 4.05
CA VAL A 98 -10.35 9.11 4.92
C VAL A 98 -11.70 9.12 4.20
N ASP A 99 -11.70 9.36 2.89
CA ASP A 99 -12.88 9.18 2.06
C ASP A 99 -13.39 7.73 2.14
N HIS A 100 -14.68 7.55 2.41
CA HIS A 100 -15.34 6.24 2.48
C HIS A 100 -14.69 5.28 3.49
N MET A 101 -14.39 5.78 4.69
CA MET A 101 -13.91 4.99 5.83
C MET A 101 -14.98 4.81 6.93
N GLU A 102 -16.25 5.08 6.63
CA GLU A 102 -17.34 4.89 7.60
C GLU A 102 -17.52 3.39 7.97
N PRO A 103 -18.17 3.07 9.10
CA PRO A 103 -18.37 1.67 9.54
C PRO A 103 -19.06 0.75 8.52
N GLU A 104 -19.88 1.30 7.62
CA GLU A 104 -20.48 0.57 6.50
C GLU A 104 -19.48 0.24 5.39
N ASP A 105 -18.45 1.07 5.19
CA ASP A 105 -17.47 0.95 4.11
C ASP A 105 -16.33 0.01 4.47
N ILE A 106 -15.78 0.15 5.68
CA ILE A 106 -14.65 -0.65 6.16
C ILE A 106 -15.09 -1.60 7.28
N ARG A 107 -14.62 -2.84 7.20
CA ARG A 107 -15.05 -3.94 8.07
C ARG A 107 -13.92 -4.58 8.88
N ALA A 108 -12.66 -4.37 8.49
CA ALA A 108 -11.48 -4.80 9.22
C ALA A 108 -10.23 -4.10 8.68
N ALA A 109 -9.19 -4.01 9.51
CA ALA A 109 -7.87 -3.54 9.12
C ALA A 109 -6.77 -4.56 9.42
N TYR A 110 -5.71 -4.53 8.62
CA TYR A 110 -4.56 -5.40 8.72
C TYR A 110 -3.30 -4.58 8.94
N SER A 111 -2.50 -4.98 9.92
CA SER A 111 -1.23 -4.38 10.23
C SER A 111 -0.14 -5.41 10.05
N MET A 112 0.57 -5.35 8.93
CA MET A 112 1.64 -6.30 8.59
C MET A 112 3.00 -5.69 8.94
N GLY A 113 3.81 -6.46 9.66
CA GLY A 113 5.06 -6.04 10.31
C GLY A 113 4.82 -4.94 11.32
N ILE A 114 4.63 -5.36 12.56
CA ILE A 114 4.27 -4.47 13.67
C ILE A 114 5.48 -4.11 14.53
N GLU A 115 6.55 -4.90 14.46
CA GLU A 115 7.71 -4.79 15.32
C GLU A 115 7.26 -4.58 16.79
N HIS A 116 7.74 -3.52 17.44
CA HIS A 116 7.39 -3.19 18.83
C HIS A 116 6.50 -1.95 18.97
N HIS A 117 6.10 -1.32 17.85
CA HIS A 117 5.31 -0.08 17.83
C HIS A 117 4.27 -0.12 16.71
N ASP A 118 2.98 -0.03 17.07
CA ASP A 118 1.88 -0.05 16.09
C ASP A 118 0.73 0.90 16.50
N MET A 119 1.05 2.18 16.67
CA MET A 119 0.06 3.22 16.93
C MET A 119 -0.93 3.36 15.77
N TRP A 120 -0.56 2.94 14.55
CA TRP A 120 -1.47 2.93 13.42
C TRP A 120 -2.68 2.06 13.71
N SER A 121 -2.47 0.84 14.22
CA SER A 121 -3.55 -0.06 14.62
C SER A 121 -4.48 0.56 15.67
N MET A 122 -3.91 1.23 16.68
CA MET A 122 -4.69 1.90 17.73
C MET A 122 -5.52 3.05 17.15
N HIS A 123 -4.92 3.91 16.32
CA HIS A 123 -5.64 5.03 15.72
C HIS A 123 -6.77 4.55 14.78
N ILE A 124 -6.55 3.52 13.96
CA ILE A 124 -7.59 2.97 13.10
C ILE A 124 -8.73 2.36 13.92
N HIS A 125 -8.39 1.62 14.98
CA HIS A 125 -9.38 1.04 15.88
C HIS A 125 -10.22 2.13 16.57
N ASP A 126 -9.58 3.13 17.16
CA ASP A 126 -10.24 4.17 17.95
C ASP A 126 -11.11 5.09 17.08
N ASN A 127 -10.68 5.37 15.85
CA ASN A 127 -11.41 6.27 14.94
C ASN A 127 -12.54 5.58 14.17
N PHE A 128 -12.41 4.29 13.85
CA PHE A 128 -13.36 3.60 12.96
C PHE A 128 -14.05 2.38 13.59
N GLY A 129 -13.64 1.95 14.79
CA GLY A 129 -14.29 0.88 15.56
C GLY A 129 -14.17 -0.52 14.94
N VAL A 130 -13.28 -0.71 13.95
CA VAL A 130 -13.09 -1.95 13.21
C VAL A 130 -12.11 -2.90 13.92
N PRO A 131 -12.25 -4.24 13.75
CA PRO A 131 -11.27 -5.19 14.26
C PRO A 131 -9.94 -5.06 13.50
N ILE A 132 -8.85 -5.24 14.24
CA ILE A 132 -7.49 -5.13 13.73
C ILE A 132 -6.80 -6.50 13.78
N TYR A 133 -6.14 -6.86 12.68
CA TYR A 133 -5.38 -8.10 12.58
C TYR A 133 -3.89 -7.78 12.36
N GLN A 134 -3.08 -8.07 13.36
CA GLN A 134 -1.64 -7.80 13.38
C GLN A 134 -0.88 -9.06 12.99
N TYR A 135 0.15 -8.93 12.14
CA TYR A 135 0.96 -10.04 11.63
C TYR A 135 2.44 -9.70 11.67
N ASP A 136 3.18 -10.46 12.47
CA ASP A 136 4.63 -10.36 12.51
C ASP A 136 5.22 -11.63 13.14
N CYS A 137 6.22 -12.24 12.50
CA CYS A 137 6.89 -13.44 13.02
C CYS A 137 8.20 -13.16 13.76
N THR A 138 8.63 -11.90 13.79
CA THR A 138 9.88 -11.47 14.42
C THR A 138 9.71 -11.14 15.90
N VAL A 139 8.48 -10.86 16.33
CA VAL A 139 8.09 -10.60 17.72
C VAL A 139 7.21 -11.70 18.29
N ASP A 140 7.19 -11.84 19.61
CA ASP A 140 6.41 -12.85 20.34
C ASP A 140 5.05 -12.32 20.84
N GLU A 141 4.84 -11.01 20.81
CA GLU A 141 3.64 -10.34 21.33
C GLU A 141 3.18 -9.18 20.43
N PRO A 142 1.90 -8.78 20.48
CA PRO A 142 1.42 -7.61 19.76
C PRO A 142 2.07 -6.31 20.26
N ALA A 143 2.30 -5.38 19.34
CA ALA A 143 2.69 -4.01 19.65
C ALA A 143 1.49 -3.15 20.07
N ALA A 144 0.28 -3.48 19.60
CA ALA A 144 -0.96 -2.78 19.92
C ALA A 144 -1.99 -3.72 20.54
N VAL A 145 -2.58 -3.32 21.68
CA VAL A 145 -3.59 -4.12 22.39
C VAL A 145 -4.90 -3.35 22.48
N CYS A 146 -5.96 -3.92 21.91
CA CYS A 146 -7.33 -3.39 21.94
C CYS A 146 -8.35 -4.53 22.03
N ASP A 147 -9.62 -4.22 22.34
CA ASP A 147 -10.69 -5.20 22.59
C ASP A 147 -11.01 -6.09 21.36
N LYS A 148 -10.74 -5.60 20.15
CA LYS A 148 -10.94 -6.29 18.87
C LYS A 148 -9.63 -6.50 18.09
N CYS A 149 -8.49 -6.37 18.76
CA CYS A 149 -7.18 -6.62 18.17
C CYS A 149 -6.85 -8.11 18.27
N LYS A 150 -6.33 -8.68 17.18
CA LYS A 150 -5.84 -10.05 17.18
C LYS A 150 -4.48 -10.14 16.51
N PHE A 151 -3.52 -10.69 17.25
CA PHE A 151 -2.18 -10.94 16.76
C PHE A 151 -2.04 -12.35 16.20
N PHE A 152 -1.26 -12.44 15.12
CA PHE A 152 -0.80 -13.69 14.54
C PHE A 152 0.72 -13.61 14.39
N GLN A 153 1.42 -14.56 15.03
CA GLN A 153 2.87 -14.67 14.91
C GLN A 153 3.25 -15.31 13.56
N SER A 154 3.03 -14.58 12.46
CA SER A 154 3.28 -15.02 11.09
C SER A 154 3.74 -13.84 10.25
N CYS A 155 4.78 -14.05 9.46
CA CYS A 155 5.17 -13.14 8.41
C CYS A 155 4.37 -13.41 7.15
N LEU A 156 4.61 -12.61 6.12
CA LEU A 156 3.97 -12.71 4.82
C LEU A 156 4.97 -13.26 3.80
N GLN A 157 4.45 -14.02 2.84
CA GLN A 157 5.20 -14.50 1.67
C GLN A 157 4.34 -14.40 0.41
N GLY A 158 4.97 -14.55 -0.75
CA GLY A 158 4.29 -14.70 -2.02
C GLY A 158 3.61 -16.07 -2.17
N GLU A 159 2.66 -16.15 -3.11
CA GLU A 159 2.01 -17.41 -3.53
C GLU A 159 3.01 -18.38 -4.17
N ASN A 160 4.17 -17.90 -4.61
CA ASN A 160 5.29 -18.69 -5.10
C ASN A 160 6.25 -19.17 -3.98
N GLY A 161 5.95 -18.89 -2.71
CA GLY A 161 6.77 -19.25 -1.56
C GLY A 161 8.03 -18.39 -1.37
N LYS A 162 8.18 -17.28 -2.11
CA LYS A 162 9.27 -16.31 -1.89
C LYS A 162 8.89 -15.27 -0.84
N GLY A 163 9.89 -14.70 -0.17
CA GLY A 163 9.69 -13.80 0.96
C GLY A 163 9.57 -14.57 2.28
N GLY A 164 9.20 -13.86 3.34
CA GLY A 164 9.20 -14.40 4.69
C GLY A 164 10.60 -14.62 5.26
N PHE A 165 10.65 -15.06 6.53
CA PHE A 165 11.90 -15.35 7.22
C PHE A 165 12.16 -16.85 7.28
N PRO A 166 13.41 -17.31 7.12
CA PRO A 166 13.79 -18.70 7.35
C PRO A 166 13.33 -19.19 8.73
N ASP A 167 12.85 -20.42 8.80
CA ASP A 167 12.40 -21.08 10.04
C ASP A 167 11.26 -20.38 10.80
N LYS A 168 10.58 -19.43 10.16
CA LYS A 168 9.40 -18.74 10.71
C LYS A 168 8.14 -19.12 9.94
N THR A 169 6.99 -19.01 10.60
CA THR A 169 5.70 -19.17 9.92
C THR A 169 5.50 -17.99 8.97
N ALA A 170 5.22 -18.30 7.70
CA ALA A 170 4.86 -17.31 6.71
C ALA A 170 3.57 -17.74 5.99
N TRP A 171 2.66 -16.79 5.82
CA TRP A 171 1.38 -16.98 5.13
C TRP A 171 1.31 -16.11 3.89
N THR A 172 0.59 -16.56 2.88
CA THR A 172 0.24 -15.67 1.77
C THR A 172 -0.81 -14.65 2.23
N LEU A 173 -0.96 -13.54 1.50
CA LEU A 173 -1.96 -12.52 1.83
C LEU A 173 -3.38 -13.10 1.89
N LYS A 174 -3.69 -14.04 0.98
CA LYS A 174 -4.96 -14.78 0.98
C LYS A 174 -5.12 -15.61 2.25
N GLN A 175 -4.08 -16.33 2.65
CA GLN A 175 -4.10 -17.12 3.88
C GLN A 175 -4.28 -16.24 5.12
N ALA A 176 -3.63 -15.08 5.19
CA ALA A 176 -3.82 -14.13 6.29
C ALA A 176 -5.30 -13.73 6.43
N ILE A 177 -5.96 -13.33 5.34
CA ILE A 177 -7.38 -12.96 5.31
C ILE A 177 -8.30 -14.14 5.70
N VAL A 178 -7.96 -15.36 5.28
CA VAL A 178 -8.72 -16.56 5.67
C VAL A 178 -8.55 -16.85 7.17
N LYS A 179 -7.34 -16.70 7.72
CA LYS A 179 -7.04 -16.95 9.14
C LYS A 179 -7.72 -15.95 10.09
N SER A 180 -7.96 -14.73 9.64
CA SER A 180 -8.76 -13.74 10.38
C SER A 180 -10.28 -13.97 10.23
N GLY A 181 -10.70 -14.89 9.34
CA GLY A 181 -12.11 -15.17 9.06
C GLY A 181 -12.80 -14.00 8.35
N LYS A 182 -12.12 -13.37 7.41
CA LYS A 182 -12.58 -12.15 6.70
C LYS A 182 -12.61 -12.33 5.18
N ASP A 183 -12.36 -13.53 4.68
CA ASP A 183 -12.37 -13.90 3.25
C ASP A 183 -13.73 -13.67 2.58
N LYS A 184 -14.82 -13.81 3.35
CA LYS A 184 -16.19 -13.61 2.88
C LYS A 184 -16.68 -12.16 2.95
N LEU A 185 -15.86 -11.22 3.41
CA LEU A 185 -16.25 -9.83 3.43
C LEU A 185 -16.36 -9.26 2.01
N PRO A 186 -17.21 -8.23 1.80
CA PRO A 186 -17.31 -7.55 0.52
C PRO A 186 -15.95 -7.03 0.05
N ASP A 187 -15.79 -6.93 -1.26
CA ASP A 187 -14.64 -6.25 -1.84
C ASP A 187 -14.61 -4.78 -1.39
N ARG A 188 -13.42 -4.18 -1.33
CA ARG A 188 -13.21 -2.80 -0.86
C ARG A 188 -13.71 -2.52 0.55
N SER A 189 -13.63 -3.51 1.43
CA SER A 189 -13.99 -3.38 2.85
C SER A 189 -12.84 -3.58 3.81
N LEU A 190 -11.62 -3.86 3.32
CA LEU A 190 -10.43 -4.04 4.14
C LEU A 190 -9.47 -2.86 3.99
N LEU A 191 -8.74 -2.55 5.05
CA LEU A 191 -7.56 -1.67 5.04
C LEU A 191 -6.31 -2.47 5.35
N MET A 192 -5.17 -2.07 4.81
CA MET A 192 -3.90 -2.67 5.21
C MET A 192 -2.79 -1.63 5.25
N LYS A 193 -2.03 -1.62 6.35
CA LYS A 193 -0.65 -1.17 6.33
C LYS A 193 0.29 -2.36 6.13
N MET A 194 1.38 -2.15 5.41
CA MET A 194 2.37 -3.17 5.14
C MET A 194 3.77 -2.59 5.14
N ASP A 195 4.57 -3.08 6.08
CA ASP A 195 5.99 -2.81 6.23
C ASP A 195 6.60 -4.14 6.70
N ILE A 196 7.20 -4.91 5.80
CA ILE A 196 7.60 -6.31 6.05
C ILE A 196 8.98 -6.62 5.46
N GLU A 197 9.87 -5.63 5.46
CA GLU A 197 11.31 -5.80 5.23
C GLU A 197 11.67 -6.53 3.93
N GLY A 198 11.06 -6.12 2.81
CA GLY A 198 11.36 -6.61 1.46
C GLY A 198 10.43 -7.73 0.98
N ALA A 199 9.62 -8.31 1.87
CA ALA A 199 8.61 -9.29 1.50
C ALA A 199 7.37 -8.68 0.81
N GLU A 200 7.25 -7.34 0.75
CA GLU A 200 6.17 -6.63 0.05
C GLU A 200 6.11 -7.06 -1.41
N TRP A 201 7.27 -7.12 -2.06
CA TRP A 201 7.41 -7.45 -3.47
C TRP A 201 6.85 -8.82 -3.84
N PRO A 202 7.34 -9.95 -3.28
CA PRO A 202 6.79 -11.26 -3.59
C PRO A 202 5.35 -11.42 -3.11
N THR A 203 4.97 -10.85 -1.96
CA THR A 203 3.59 -10.95 -1.43
C THR A 203 2.59 -10.26 -2.35
N LEU A 204 2.83 -9.01 -2.73
CA LEU A 204 1.91 -8.23 -3.55
C LEU A 204 2.00 -8.59 -5.04
N GLY A 205 3.19 -8.95 -5.53
CA GLY A 205 3.40 -9.29 -6.94
C GLY A 205 2.79 -10.62 -7.36
N THR A 206 2.54 -11.51 -6.41
CA THR A 206 1.90 -12.82 -6.68
C THR A 206 0.49 -12.96 -6.13
N ALA A 207 0.03 -12.02 -5.30
CA ALA A 207 -1.34 -11.99 -4.82
C ALA A 207 -2.35 -11.92 -5.99
N SER A 208 -3.43 -12.69 -5.90
CA SER A 208 -4.48 -12.68 -6.92
C SER A 208 -5.23 -11.35 -6.91
N GLN A 209 -5.77 -10.97 -8.07
CA GLN A 209 -6.62 -9.78 -8.21
C GLN A 209 -7.86 -9.85 -7.29
N GLU A 210 -8.41 -11.05 -7.06
CA GLU A 210 -9.49 -11.32 -6.10
C GLU A 210 -9.06 -11.02 -4.65
N THR A 211 -7.82 -11.32 -4.29
CA THR A 211 -7.28 -11.04 -2.94
C THR A 211 -7.05 -9.55 -2.77
N LEU A 212 -6.42 -8.92 -3.77
CA LEU A 212 -6.13 -7.48 -3.76
C LEU A 212 -7.41 -6.63 -3.79
N SER A 213 -8.47 -7.07 -4.48
CA SER A 213 -9.74 -6.33 -4.55
C SER A 213 -10.49 -6.23 -3.22
N LYS A 214 -10.15 -7.06 -2.23
CA LYS A 214 -10.69 -6.95 -0.87
C LYS A 214 -10.32 -5.64 -0.19
N PHE A 215 -9.16 -5.08 -0.52
CA PHE A 215 -8.66 -3.87 0.11
C PHE A 215 -9.18 -2.62 -0.58
N ARG A 216 -9.74 -1.71 0.21
CA ARG A 216 -10.02 -0.33 -0.24
C ARG A 216 -8.73 0.44 -0.39
N GLN A 217 -7.84 0.27 0.59
CA GLN A 217 -6.62 1.05 0.72
C GLN A 217 -5.45 0.15 1.15
N LEU A 218 -4.32 0.31 0.47
CA LEU A 218 -3.03 -0.26 0.84
C LEU A 218 -2.05 0.88 1.13
N LEU A 219 -1.52 0.91 2.35
CA LEU A 219 -0.44 1.78 2.80
C LEU A 219 0.81 0.90 2.87
N ILE A 220 1.76 1.06 1.95
CA ILE A 220 2.88 0.13 1.81
C ILE A 220 4.18 0.90 1.92
N GLU A 221 5.11 0.42 2.74
CA GLU A 221 6.50 0.83 2.71
C GLU A 221 7.32 -0.16 1.86
N PHE A 222 7.71 0.26 0.65
CA PHE A 222 8.50 -0.56 -0.25
C PHE A 222 9.98 -0.47 0.09
N HIS A 223 10.55 -1.57 0.55
CA HIS A 223 11.98 -1.72 0.88
C HIS A 223 12.84 -2.05 -0.35
N ASP A 224 14.15 -1.81 -0.22
CA ASP A 224 15.21 -2.19 -1.17
C ASP A 224 15.05 -1.57 -2.58
N LEU A 225 14.44 -0.39 -2.70
CA LEU A 225 14.24 0.26 -4.01
C LEU A 225 15.54 0.67 -4.71
N ASP A 226 16.68 0.65 -4.00
CA ASP A 226 18.00 0.87 -4.58
C ASP A 226 18.61 -0.39 -5.23
N ASP A 227 18.01 -1.57 -5.06
CA ASP A 227 18.47 -2.80 -5.72
C ASP A 227 17.99 -2.90 -7.17
N GLU A 228 18.73 -2.23 -8.07
CA GLU A 228 18.45 -2.19 -9.50
C GLU A 228 18.29 -3.58 -10.15
N LYS A 229 18.93 -4.61 -9.61
CA LYS A 229 18.85 -5.98 -10.16
C LYS A 229 17.46 -6.58 -9.99
N ARG A 230 16.69 -6.08 -9.02
CA ARG A 230 15.33 -6.53 -8.70
C ARG A 230 14.25 -5.66 -9.35
N HIS A 231 14.60 -4.58 -10.05
CA HIS A 231 13.60 -3.66 -10.63
C HIS A 231 12.60 -4.33 -11.59
N THR A 232 12.99 -5.40 -12.29
CA THR A 232 12.05 -6.19 -13.10
C THR A 232 10.98 -6.87 -12.25
N GLU A 233 11.35 -7.42 -11.08
CA GLU A 233 10.41 -8.01 -10.11
C GLU A 233 9.52 -6.94 -9.47
N PHE A 234 10.11 -5.80 -9.11
CA PHE A 234 9.39 -4.67 -8.53
C PHE A 234 8.36 -4.12 -9.52
N LEU A 235 8.74 -3.99 -10.80
CA LEU A 235 7.83 -3.55 -11.85
C LEU A 235 6.65 -4.52 -12.03
N GLN A 236 6.90 -5.83 -11.99
CA GLN A 236 5.82 -6.83 -12.05
C GLN A 236 4.84 -6.68 -10.88
N THR A 237 5.36 -6.39 -9.68
CA THR A 237 4.55 -6.12 -8.50
C THR A 237 3.68 -4.89 -8.70
N MET A 238 4.28 -3.79 -9.14
CA MET A 238 3.57 -2.55 -9.41
C MET A 238 2.53 -2.68 -10.51
N GLN A 239 2.79 -3.48 -11.55
CA GLN A 239 1.80 -3.79 -12.59
C GLN A 239 0.62 -4.58 -12.01
N ASN A 240 0.88 -5.58 -11.15
CA ASN A 240 -0.18 -6.36 -10.51
C ASN A 240 -1.10 -5.47 -9.64
N LEU A 241 -0.49 -4.55 -8.87
CA LEU A 241 -1.22 -3.55 -8.09
C LEU A 241 -1.99 -2.60 -9.02
N ASN A 242 -1.34 -1.97 -9.99
CA ASN A 242 -2.01 -1.02 -10.90
C ASN A 242 -3.21 -1.64 -11.64
N LYS A 243 -3.14 -2.93 -11.97
CA LYS A 243 -4.28 -3.69 -12.52
C LYS A 243 -5.43 -3.82 -11.51
N ALA A 244 -5.14 -4.19 -10.26
CA ALA A 244 -6.15 -4.38 -9.21
C ALA A 244 -6.85 -3.06 -8.82
N TRP A 245 -6.14 -1.94 -8.95
CA TRP A 245 -6.65 -0.60 -8.67
C TRP A 245 -7.14 0.18 -9.91
N GLY A 246 -7.13 -0.45 -11.09
CA GLY A 246 -7.63 0.16 -12.33
C GLY A 246 -6.82 1.38 -12.82
N CYS A 247 -5.56 1.48 -12.40
CA CYS A 247 -4.68 2.61 -12.73
C CYS A 247 -4.17 2.55 -14.18
N GLU A 248 -4.23 1.39 -14.82
CA GLU A 248 -3.88 1.18 -16.23
C GLU A 248 -4.87 1.84 -17.21
N LYS A 249 -6.11 2.08 -16.79
CA LYS A 249 -7.20 2.58 -17.66
C LYS A 249 -7.17 4.10 -17.90
N ARG A 250 -6.13 4.81 -17.44
CA ARG A 250 -6.03 6.27 -17.60
C ARG A 250 -5.05 6.64 -18.71
N CYS A 251 -5.62 7.28 -19.74
CA CYS A 251 -5.02 7.95 -20.90
C CYS A 251 -3.56 7.58 -21.13
N LYS A 252 -3.34 6.65 -22.07
CA LYS A 252 -2.07 6.60 -22.80
C LYS A 252 -1.94 7.95 -23.51
N SER A 253 -0.88 8.68 -23.21
CA SER A 253 -0.44 9.86 -23.97
C SER A 253 -0.28 9.52 -25.44
#